data_AF-A0A1A0H547-F1
#
_entry.id   AF-A0A1A0H547-F1
#
_cell.length_a   1.000
_cell.length_b   1.000
_cell.length_c   1.000
_cell.angle_alpha   90.00
_cell.angle_beta   90.00
_cell.angle_gamma   90.00
#
_symmetry.space_group_name_H-M   'P 1'
#
loop_
_entity.id
_entity.type
_entity.pdbx_description
1 polymer ?
#
loop_
_entity_poly.entity_id
_entity_poly.type
_entity_poly.pdbx_seq_one_letter_code
_entity_poly.pdbx_strand_id
1 'polypeptide(L)'
;KDKARYTCSECNAAFKVKSYLTRHLRKHNNAKAFVCPFYREEDSEYCGTGKSGTKCHLTGGFSRKDTYKTHLKALHFIYPPRTKSSERGSQGGRCAGCFQYFESNSDWFKYHIEDGSC
;
A
#
# COMPACT_ATOMS: atom_id res chain seq x y z
N LYS A 1 8.83 21.29 30.05
CA LYS A 1 8.12 20.19 30.76
C LYS A 1 7.67 19.16 29.72
N ASP A 2 8.45 18.11 29.53
CA ASP A 2 8.12 17.01 28.62
C ASP A 2 7.18 16.04 29.35
N LYS A 3 5.92 15.96 28.91
CA LYS A 3 4.99 14.93 29.34
C LYS A 3 4.51 14.19 28.09
N ALA A 4 5.32 13.28 27.56
CA ALA A 4 4.76 12.17 26.81
C ALA A 4 3.88 11.37 27.80
N ARG A 5 2.55 11.42 27.63
CA ARG A 5 1.58 10.83 28.58
C ARG A 5 1.06 9.47 28.14
N TYR A 6 1.34 9.08 26.91
CA TYR A 6 0.71 7.93 26.27
C TYR A 6 1.79 6.98 25.75
N THR A 7 2.18 6.01 26.58
CA THR A 7 3.14 4.96 26.26
C THR A 7 2.44 3.74 25.67
N CYS A 8 3.11 3.06 24.75
CA CYS A 8 2.66 1.77 24.25
C CYS A 8 2.89 0.67 25.29
N SER A 9 1.98 -0.30 25.41
CA SER A 9 2.14 -1.48 26.27
C SER A 9 3.00 -2.56 25.64
N GLU A 10 3.05 -2.58 24.31
CA GLU A 10 3.71 -3.62 23.50
C GLU A 10 5.14 -3.23 23.09
N CYS A 11 5.52 -1.97 23.24
CA CYS A 11 6.87 -1.48 22.97
C CYS A 11 7.17 -0.20 23.76
N ASN A 12 8.43 0.25 23.74
CA ASN A 12 8.87 1.43 24.50
C ASN A 12 8.55 2.78 23.81
N ALA A 13 7.59 2.82 22.88
CA ALA A 13 7.23 4.05 22.18
C ALA A 13 6.33 4.94 23.05
N ALA A 14 6.61 6.25 23.07
CA ALA A 14 5.86 7.24 23.84
C ALA A 14 5.33 8.37 22.94
N PHE A 15 4.09 8.79 23.19
CA PHE A 15 3.39 9.79 22.41
C PHE A 15 2.84 10.91 23.29
N LYS A 16 2.80 12.12 22.72
CA LYS A 16 2.20 13.30 23.35
C LYS A 16 0.67 13.35 23.22
N VAL A 17 0.11 12.62 22.24
CA VAL A 17 -1.33 12.64 21.90
C VAL A 17 -1.90 11.23 21.87
N LYS A 18 -3.07 11.02 22.51
CA LYS A 18 -3.74 9.70 22.60
C LYS A 18 -4.09 9.11 21.23
N SER A 19 -4.56 9.92 20.28
CA SER A 19 -4.90 9.46 18.92
C SER A 19 -3.70 8.88 18.16
N TYR A 20 -2.49 9.40 18.42
CA TYR A 20 -1.26 8.86 17.85
C TYR A 20 -0.87 7.52 18.47
N LEU A 21 -1.03 7.36 19.80
CA LEU A 21 -0.88 6.06 20.46
C LEU A 21 -1.91 5.05 19.90
N THR A 22 -3.19 5.41 19.79
CA THR A 22 -4.22 4.53 19.23
C THR A 22 -3.89 4.10 17.80
N ARG A 23 -3.42 5.02 16.95
CA ARG A 23 -2.94 4.70 15.59
C ARG A 23 -1.70 3.81 15.61
N HIS A 24 -0.80 4.02 16.56
CA HIS A 24 0.39 3.19 16.74
C HIS A 24 0.04 1.76 17.17
N LEU A 25 -0.90 1.57 18.10
CA LEU A 25 -1.35 0.25 18.56
C LEU A 25 -1.94 -0.61 17.43
N ARG A 26 -2.52 0.01 16.39
CA ARG A 26 -2.94 -0.70 15.17
C ARG A 26 -1.78 -1.32 14.37
N LYS A 27 -0.53 -0.94 14.65
CA LYS A 27 0.63 -1.63 14.07
C LYS A 27 0.99 -2.91 14.82
N HIS A 28 0.71 -2.96 16.11
CA HIS A 28 0.87 -4.18 16.91
C HIS A 28 -0.25 -5.18 16.62
N ASN A 29 -1.46 -4.68 16.39
CA ASN A 29 -2.53 -5.50 15.87
C ASN A 29 -2.29 -5.76 14.36
N ASN A 30 -1.71 -6.92 14.02
CA ASN A 30 -1.44 -7.35 12.64
C ASN A 30 -2.70 -7.62 11.80
N ALA A 31 -3.88 -7.13 12.22
CA ALA A 31 -5.09 -7.11 11.43
C ALA A 31 -4.89 -6.25 10.17
N LYS A 32 -4.45 -6.90 9.09
CA LYS A 32 -4.34 -6.30 7.77
C LYS A 32 -5.76 -6.10 7.24
N ALA A 33 -6.26 -4.88 7.36
CA ALA A 33 -7.59 -4.53 6.86
C ALA A 33 -7.63 -4.41 5.33
N PHE A 34 -6.47 -4.25 4.68
CA PHE A 34 -6.35 -4.10 3.23
C PHE A 34 -5.25 -5.02 2.71
N VAL A 35 -5.55 -5.84 1.72
CA VAL A 35 -4.59 -6.77 1.09
C VAL A 35 -4.36 -6.32 -0.34
N CYS A 36 -3.10 -6.34 -0.79
CA CYS A 36 -2.78 -6.05 -2.17
C CYS A 36 -3.26 -7.20 -3.07
N PRO A 37 -4.08 -6.93 -4.10
CA PRO A 37 -4.58 -7.97 -5.00
C PRO A 37 -3.47 -8.61 -5.84
N PHE A 38 -2.32 -7.93 -5.98
CA PHE A 38 -1.14 -8.44 -6.67
C PHE A 38 -0.21 -9.25 -5.77
N TYR A 39 -0.62 -9.55 -4.54
CA TYR A 39 0.14 -10.38 -3.61
C TYR A 39 -0.31 -11.83 -3.66
N ARG A 40 0.64 -12.76 -3.78
CA ARG A 40 0.40 -14.20 -3.68
C ARG A 40 1.32 -14.79 -2.61
N GLU A 41 0.74 -15.60 -1.72
CA GLU A 41 1.46 -16.20 -0.59
C GLU A 41 2.38 -17.36 -1.04
N GLU A 42 2.01 -18.02 -2.13
CA GLU A 42 2.70 -19.17 -2.73
C GLU A 42 4.11 -18.84 -3.29
N ASP A 43 4.37 -17.57 -3.61
CA ASP A 43 5.68 -17.10 -4.12
C ASP A 43 6.72 -16.85 -3.00
N SER A 44 6.44 -17.25 -1.75
CA SER A 44 7.27 -16.93 -0.57
C SER A 44 8.47 -17.87 -0.35
N GLU A 45 8.55 -19.02 -1.01
CA GLU A 45 9.51 -20.09 -0.65
C GLU A 45 10.58 -20.42 -1.72
N TYR A 46 10.50 -19.90 -2.94
CA TYR A 46 11.46 -20.23 -4.00
C TYR A 46 12.01 -18.98 -4.68
N CYS A 47 13.20 -18.52 -4.25
CA CYS A 47 13.94 -17.51 -5.00
C CYS A 47 15.32 -18.06 -5.38
N GLY A 48 15.35 -18.76 -6.52
CA GLY A 48 16.57 -19.13 -7.23
C GLY A 48 16.39 -18.80 -8.70
N THR A 49 17.10 -17.77 -9.16
CA THR A 49 17.35 -17.40 -10.58
C THR A 49 16.29 -16.56 -11.31
N GLY A 50 16.45 -15.24 -11.19
CA GLY A 50 16.55 -14.34 -12.36
C GLY A 50 15.33 -14.15 -13.26
N LYS A 51 14.33 -13.38 -12.82
CA LYS A 51 13.76 -12.19 -13.50
C LYS A 51 12.47 -11.73 -12.77
N SER A 52 12.58 -10.59 -12.07
CA SER A 52 11.48 -9.70 -11.68
C SER A 52 10.32 -10.26 -10.83
N GLY A 53 10.59 -11.01 -9.78
CA GLY A 53 9.61 -11.35 -8.74
C GLY A 53 9.94 -10.70 -7.40
N THR A 54 10.30 -9.41 -7.36
CA THR A 54 10.54 -8.75 -6.07
C THR A 54 9.21 -8.68 -5.34
N LYS A 55 9.07 -9.49 -4.28
CA LYS A 55 8.00 -9.40 -3.30
C LYS A 55 7.76 -7.91 -2.97
N CYS A 56 6.72 -7.30 -3.56
CA CYS A 56 6.53 -5.85 -3.51
C CYS A 56 6.33 -5.33 -2.07
N HIS A 57 6.00 -6.24 -1.15
CA HIS A 57 6.02 -6.06 0.30
C HIS A 57 6.02 -7.42 1.03
N LEU A 58 6.61 -7.45 2.23
CA LEU A 58 6.81 -8.66 3.03
C LEU A 58 5.52 -9.38 3.45
N THR A 59 4.41 -8.67 3.60
CA THR A 59 3.23 -9.20 4.30
C THR A 59 1.97 -9.27 3.45
N GLY A 60 1.92 -8.70 2.25
CA GLY A 60 0.69 -8.70 1.45
C GLY A 60 -0.35 -7.66 1.85
N GLY A 61 -0.25 -7.06 3.03
CA GLY A 61 -1.33 -6.23 3.54
C GLY A 61 -0.91 -5.07 4.42
N PHE A 62 -1.86 -4.16 4.57
CA PHE A 62 -1.69 -2.83 5.11
C PHE A 62 -2.70 -2.61 6.25
N SER A 63 -2.22 -2.01 7.33
CA SER A 63 -3.06 -1.60 8.45
C SER A 63 -3.83 -0.29 8.20
N ARG A 64 -3.50 0.44 7.12
CA ARG A 64 -4.06 1.75 6.79
C ARG A 64 -4.43 1.88 5.31
N LYS A 65 -5.61 2.47 5.03
CA LYS A 65 -6.13 2.66 3.66
C LYS A 65 -5.27 3.64 2.85
N ASP A 66 -4.72 4.68 3.46
CA ASP A 66 -3.91 5.68 2.76
C ASP A 66 -2.58 5.10 2.25
N THR A 67 -1.89 4.31 3.07
CA THR A 67 -0.66 3.63 2.66
C THR A 67 -0.92 2.57 1.60
N TYR A 68 -2.05 1.85 1.71
CA TYR A 68 -2.49 0.88 0.71
C TYR A 68 -2.71 1.54 -0.66
N LYS A 69 -3.50 2.63 -0.71
CA LYS A 69 -3.76 3.36 -1.95
C LYS A 69 -2.48 3.91 -2.60
N THR A 70 -1.61 4.52 -1.81
CA THR A 70 -0.35 5.08 -2.31
C THR A 70 0.56 3.99 -2.88
N HIS A 71 0.66 2.84 -2.21
CA HIS A 71 1.39 1.69 -2.72
C HIS A 71 0.86 1.23 -4.09
N LEU A 72 -0.45 1.01 -4.19
CA LEU A 72 -1.08 0.56 -5.43
C LEU A 72 -0.81 1.51 -6.58
N LYS A 73 -1.05 2.81 -6.38
CA LYS A 73 -0.84 3.83 -7.40
C LYS A 73 0.62 3.98 -7.81
N ALA A 74 1.58 3.62 -6.96
CA ALA A 74 3.00 3.77 -7.23
C ALA A 74 3.60 2.56 -7.95
N LEU A 75 3.16 1.34 -7.60
CA LEU A 75 3.75 0.10 -8.11
C LEU A 75 2.89 -0.61 -9.16
N HIS A 76 1.57 -0.45 -9.08
CA HIS A 76 0.62 -1.25 -9.86
C HIS A 76 -0.18 -0.42 -10.89
N PHE A 77 0.08 0.88 -10.96
CA PHE A 77 -0.42 1.75 -12.03
C PHE A 77 0.75 2.32 -12.82
N ILE A 78 0.88 1.87 -14.07
CA ILE A 78 1.93 2.25 -15.00
C ILE A 78 1.55 3.58 -15.64
N TYR A 79 2.29 4.64 -15.28
CA TYR A 79 2.18 5.94 -15.94
C TYR A 79 3.00 5.96 -17.23
N PRO A 80 2.63 6.77 -18.23
CA PRO A 80 3.47 7.06 -19.38
C PRO A 80 4.87 7.55 -18.96
N PRO A 81 5.90 7.30 -19.80
CA PRO A 81 7.24 7.82 -19.54
C PRO A 81 7.21 9.34 -19.32
N ARG A 82 8.01 9.82 -18.37
CA ARG A 82 8.17 11.26 -18.03
C ARG A 82 6.96 11.92 -17.36
N THR A 83 5.94 11.19 -16.94
CA THR A 83 4.86 11.75 -16.10
C THR A 83 5.43 12.28 -14.78
N LYS A 84 5.25 13.59 -14.50
CA LYS A 84 5.68 14.19 -13.25
C LYS A 84 4.72 13.82 -12.12
N SER A 85 5.23 13.81 -10.88
CA SER A 85 4.40 13.47 -9.72
C SER A 85 3.16 14.36 -9.56
N SER A 86 3.24 15.64 -9.94
CA SER A 86 2.13 16.59 -9.90
C SER A 86 1.02 16.26 -10.91
N GLU A 87 1.36 15.62 -12.02
CA GLU A 87 0.43 15.31 -13.12
C GLU A 87 -0.25 13.95 -12.92
N ARG A 88 0.31 13.08 -12.06
CA ARG A 88 -0.19 11.72 -11.84
C ARG A 88 -1.67 11.66 -11.50
N GLY A 89 -2.21 12.67 -10.80
CA GLY A 89 -3.61 12.76 -10.39
C GLY A 89 -4.61 12.70 -11.54
N SER A 90 -4.29 13.36 -12.65
CA SER A 90 -5.12 13.48 -13.86
C SER A 90 -4.54 12.74 -15.06
N GLN A 91 -3.35 12.14 -14.93
CA GLN A 91 -2.72 11.39 -15.99
C GLN A 91 -3.26 9.96 -16.05
N GLY A 92 -3.77 9.60 -17.22
CA GLY A 92 -4.15 8.22 -17.53
C GLY A 92 -2.95 7.29 -17.62
N GLY A 93 -3.20 6.01 -17.41
CA GLY A 93 -2.17 4.98 -17.28
C GLY A 93 -2.75 3.58 -17.42
N ARG A 94 -1.93 2.56 -17.17
CA ARG A 94 -2.31 1.16 -17.34
C ARG A 94 -2.15 0.37 -16.06
N CYS A 95 -3.03 -0.60 -15.84
CA CYS A 95 -2.85 -1.57 -14.76
C CYS A 95 -1.58 -2.41 -14.99
N ALA A 96 -0.78 -2.66 -13.96
CA ALA A 96 0.43 -3.46 -14.10
C ALA A 96 0.16 -4.97 -14.23
N GLY A 97 -1.00 -5.46 -13.79
CA GLY A 97 -1.37 -6.88 -13.89
C GLY A 97 -1.94 -7.24 -15.26
N CYS A 98 -3.01 -6.56 -15.67
CA CYS A 98 -3.76 -6.87 -16.89
C CYS A 98 -3.49 -5.92 -18.07
N PHE A 99 -2.70 -4.86 -17.87
CA PHE A 99 -2.39 -3.82 -18.88
C PHE A 99 -3.58 -3.00 -19.40
N GLN A 100 -4.78 -3.16 -18.85
CA GLN A 100 -5.94 -2.34 -19.19
C GLN A 100 -5.67 -0.85 -18.92
N TYR A 101 -6.10 0.01 -19.84
CA TYR A 101 -5.96 1.47 -19.74
C TYR A 101 -7.09 2.10 -18.95
N PHE A 102 -6.75 3.14 -18.19
CA PHE A 102 -7.69 3.97 -17.43
C PHE A 102 -7.34 5.44 -17.58
N GLU A 103 -8.36 6.29 -17.59
CA GLU A 103 -8.23 7.74 -17.75
C GLU A 103 -7.53 8.42 -16.57
N SER A 104 -7.61 7.83 -15.38
CA SER A 104 -6.90 8.30 -14.20
C SER A 104 -6.56 7.15 -13.24
N ASN A 105 -5.60 7.39 -12.34
CA ASN A 105 -5.30 6.47 -11.24
C ASN A 105 -6.47 6.34 -10.24
N SER A 106 -7.41 7.31 -10.22
CA SER A 106 -8.58 7.27 -9.34
C SER A 106 -9.65 6.34 -9.88
N ASP A 107 -9.89 6.38 -11.20
CA ASP A 107 -10.84 5.48 -11.87
C ASP A 107 -10.35 4.04 -11.87
N TRP A 108 -9.06 3.84 -12.15
CA TRP A 108 -8.40 2.56 -11.99
C TRP A 108 -8.58 1.99 -10.58
N PHE A 109 -8.32 2.78 -9.54
CA PHE A 109 -8.47 2.28 -8.18
C PHE A 109 -9.93 1.93 -7.85
N LYS A 110 -10.89 2.77 -8.26
CA LYS A 110 -12.31 2.61 -7.91
C LYS A 110 -12.99 1.48 -8.68
N TYR A 111 -12.82 1.42 -10.00
CA TYR A 111 -13.60 0.55 -10.88
C TYR A 111 -12.88 -0.72 -11.29
N HIS A 112 -11.62 -0.88 -10.88
CA HIS A 112 -10.83 -2.07 -11.23
C HIS A 112 -10.27 -2.76 -10.00
N ILE A 113 -9.66 -2.00 -9.08
CA ILE A 113 -9.10 -2.59 -7.86
C ILE A 113 -10.16 -2.81 -6.76
N GLU A 114 -10.97 -1.79 -6.42
CA GLU A 114 -12.01 -1.96 -5.38
C GLU A 114 -13.16 -2.89 -5.83
N ASP A 115 -13.43 -2.97 -7.13
CA ASP A 115 -14.44 -3.85 -7.72
C ASP A 115 -13.93 -5.30 -7.92
N GLY A 116 -12.62 -5.53 -7.86
CA GLY A 116 -12.03 -6.85 -8.06
C GLY A 116 -12.05 -7.33 -9.51
N SER A 117 -12.20 -6.42 -10.48
CA SER A 117 -12.22 -6.71 -11.91
C SER A 117 -10.82 -6.74 -12.55
N CYS A 118 -9.77 -6.92 -11.75
CA CYS A 118 -8.39 -7.12 -12.19
C CYS A 118 -8.01 -8.59 -12.27
#